data_AF-A0A7V5UDU4-F1
#
_entry.id   AF-A0A7V5UDU4-F1
#
_cell.length_a   1.000
_cell.length_b   1.000
_cell.length_c   1.000
_cell.angle_alpha   90.00
_cell.angle_beta   90.00
_cell.angle_gamma   90.00
#
_symmetry.space_group_name_H-M   'P 1'
#
loop_
_entity.id
_entity.type
_entity.pdbx_description
1 polymer ?
#
loop_
_entity_poly.entity_id
_entity_poly.type
_entity_poly.pdbx_seq_one_letter_code
_entity_poly.pdbx_strand_id
1 'polypeptide(L)'
;MESWNWEIVNEDNLQRTIERCREKEIILPTFEQLRHPEKIPMSVRERLKRIDMNEVHPLNLFRIHWRNDPQTGDVGDYNYLEIPPQVSGVPARIIGLVGKHFPTGAHKVGAT
;
A
#
# COMPACT_ATOMS: atom_id res chain seq x y z
N MET A 1 11.55 -19.54 -16.61
CA MET A 1 10.65 -18.41 -16.30
C MET A 1 10.32 -17.77 -17.62
N GLU A 2 9.05 -17.80 -18.03
CA GLU A 2 8.60 -17.03 -19.19
C GLU A 2 8.87 -15.55 -18.92
N SER A 3 9.51 -14.87 -19.86
CA SER A 3 9.69 -13.42 -19.81
C SER A 3 8.32 -12.78 -20.00
N TRP A 4 7.78 -12.22 -18.92
CA TRP A 4 6.52 -11.48 -18.97
C TRP A 4 6.70 -10.22 -19.82
N ASN A 5 5.88 -10.05 -20.86
CA ASN A 5 5.96 -8.90 -21.76
C ASN A 5 4.83 -7.92 -21.46
N TRP A 6 5.16 -6.65 -21.20
CA TRP A 6 4.20 -5.60 -20.90
C TRP A 6 3.58 -5.05 -22.20
N GLU A 7 2.78 -5.85 -22.87
CA GLU A 7 2.08 -5.44 -24.10
C GLU A 7 0.73 -4.80 -23.77
N ILE A 8 0.45 -3.66 -24.42
CA ILE A 8 -0.85 -3.01 -24.31
C ILE A 8 -1.85 -3.82 -25.13
N VAL A 9 -2.78 -4.47 -24.47
CA VAL A 9 -3.81 -5.30 -25.11
C VAL A 9 -4.95 -4.43 -25.68
N ASN A 10 -5.19 -3.24 -25.12
CA ASN A 10 -6.26 -2.35 -25.54
C ASN A 10 -5.90 -0.87 -25.30
N GLU A 11 -5.66 -0.13 -26.39
CA GLU A 11 -5.26 1.27 -26.34
C GLU A 11 -6.38 2.21 -25.88
N ASP A 12 -7.64 1.94 -26.26
CA ASP A 12 -8.79 2.75 -25.87
C ASP A 12 -8.99 2.74 -24.34
N ASN A 13 -8.82 1.58 -23.71
CA ASN A 13 -8.89 1.43 -22.26
C ASN A 13 -7.76 2.20 -21.59
N LEU A 14 -6.53 2.09 -22.10
CA LEU A 14 -5.39 2.83 -21.57
C LEU A 14 -5.66 4.35 -21.62
N GLN A 15 -6.13 4.85 -22.76
CA GLN A 15 -6.41 6.27 -22.93
C GLN A 15 -7.47 6.79 -21.95
N ARG A 16 -8.59 6.06 -21.80
CA ARG A 16 -9.63 6.38 -20.82
C ARG A 16 -9.12 6.36 -19.38
N THR A 17 -8.24 5.41 -19.04
CA THR A 17 -7.61 5.35 -17.71
C THR A 17 -6.69 6.54 -17.48
N ILE A 18 -5.86 6.92 -18.46
CA ILE A 18 -4.97 8.09 -18.36
C ILE A 18 -5.78 9.37 -18.14
N GLU A 19 -6.86 9.57 -18.90
CA GLU A 19 -7.77 10.71 -18.77
C GLU A 19 -8.38 10.77 -17.37
N ARG A 20 -8.95 9.66 -16.90
CA ARG A 20 -9.52 9.58 -15.54
C ARG A 20 -8.48 9.85 -14.45
N CYS A 21 -7.27 9.33 -14.60
CA CYS A 21 -6.19 9.57 -13.64
C CYS A 21 -5.80 11.05 -13.59
N ARG A 22 -5.77 11.75 -14.73
CA ARG A 22 -5.52 13.20 -14.77
C ARG A 22 -6.65 13.98 -14.12
N GLU A 23 -7.90 13.69 -14.48
CA GLU A 23 -9.09 14.37 -13.93
C GLU A 23 -9.24 14.21 -12.41
N LYS A 24 -8.82 13.06 -11.88
CA LYS A 24 -8.93 12.73 -10.46
C LYS A 24 -7.61 12.89 -9.69
N GLU A 25 -6.58 13.44 -10.35
CA GLU A 25 -5.24 13.63 -9.78
C GLU A 25 -4.65 12.33 -9.17
N ILE A 26 -4.95 11.18 -9.79
CA ILE A 26 -4.48 9.87 -9.35
C ILE A 26 -3.05 9.67 -9.81
N ILE A 27 -2.14 9.58 -8.84
CA ILE A 27 -0.75 9.19 -9.05
C ILE A 27 -0.59 7.79 -8.50
N LEU A 28 -0.06 6.88 -9.31
CA LEU A 28 0.18 5.50 -8.93
C LEU A 28 1.61 5.31 -8.42
N PRO A 29 1.82 4.51 -7.36
CA PRO A 29 3.14 4.09 -6.96
C PRO A 29 3.72 3.08 -7.97
N THR A 30 5.04 3.06 -8.12
CA THR A 30 5.70 1.94 -8.79
C THR A 30 5.78 0.74 -7.85
N PHE A 31 5.90 -0.47 -8.39
CA PHE A 31 6.16 -1.65 -7.56
C PHE A 31 7.43 -1.52 -6.73
N GLU A 32 8.44 -0.83 -7.27
CA GLU A 32 9.67 -0.54 -6.54
C GLU A 32 9.41 0.34 -5.31
N GLN A 33 8.56 1.37 -5.44
CA GLN A 33 8.16 2.21 -4.31
C GLN A 33 7.32 1.44 -3.28
N LEU A 34 6.45 0.53 -3.71
CA LEU A 34 5.68 -0.32 -2.78
C LEU A 34 6.57 -1.31 -2.02
N ARG A 35 7.58 -1.87 -2.70
CA ARG A 35 8.57 -2.77 -2.09
C ARG A 35 9.52 -2.02 -1.17
N HIS A 36 9.89 -0.80 -1.55
CA HIS A 36 10.84 0.07 -0.88
C HIS A 36 10.19 1.44 -0.59
N PRO A 37 9.32 1.55 0.44
CA PRO A 37 8.58 2.77 0.73
C PRO A 37 9.47 4.00 1.01
N GLU A 38 10.73 3.79 1.40
CA GLU A 38 11.73 4.85 1.52
C GLU A 38 12.02 5.58 0.18
N LYS A 39 11.72 4.94 -0.96
CA LYS A 39 11.85 5.52 -2.31
C LYS A 39 10.64 6.36 -2.72
N ILE A 40 9.60 6.43 -1.89
CA ILE A 40 8.45 7.30 -2.15
C ILE A 40 8.94 8.77 -2.07
N PRO A 41 8.62 9.61 -3.08
CA PRO A 41 9.06 10.99 -3.11
C PRO A 41 8.66 11.75 -1.85
N MET A 42 9.56 12.60 -1.34
CA MET A 42 9.31 13.38 -0.12
C MET A 42 8.01 14.21 -0.22
N SER A 43 7.74 14.79 -1.39
CA SER A 43 6.51 15.55 -1.64
C SER A 43 5.23 14.72 -1.46
N VAL A 44 5.27 13.42 -1.76
CA VAL A 44 4.15 12.51 -1.53
C VAL A 44 4.05 12.16 -0.05
N ARG A 45 5.17 11.84 0.61
CA ARG A 45 5.19 11.49 2.05
C ARG A 45 4.69 12.63 2.93
N GLU A 46 5.08 13.86 2.64
CA GLU A 46 4.60 15.05 3.37
C GLU A 46 3.09 15.29 3.19
N ARG A 47 2.54 14.99 2.01
CA ARG A 47 1.09 15.05 1.79
C ARG A 47 0.37 13.93 2.53
N LEU A 48 0.92 12.72 2.53
CA LEU A 48 0.35 11.56 3.24
C LEU A 48 0.18 11.82 4.74
N LYS A 49 1.11 12.51 5.40
CA LYS A 49 1.01 12.88 6.82
C LYS A 49 -0.27 13.65 7.18
N ARG A 50 -0.90 14.29 6.19
CA ARG A 50 -2.12 15.10 6.36
C ARG A 50 -3.40 14.38 5.91
N ILE A 51 -3.27 13.18 5.36
CA ILE A 51 -4.37 12.38 4.81
C ILE A 51 -4.61 11.23 5.79
N ASP A 52 -5.86 11.06 6.21
CA ASP A 52 -6.22 9.95 7.08
C ASP A 52 -5.97 8.61 6.35
N MET A 53 -5.45 7.61 7.07
CA MET A 53 -5.08 6.33 6.45
C MET A 53 -6.30 5.62 5.84
N ASN A 54 -7.50 5.80 6.41
CA ASN A 54 -8.73 5.19 5.92
C ASN A 54 -9.50 6.09 4.94
N GLU A 55 -9.04 7.31 4.68
CA GLU A 55 -9.65 8.22 3.72
C GLU A 55 -9.63 7.64 2.30
N VAL A 56 -10.71 7.86 1.56
CA VAL A 56 -10.80 7.52 0.13
C VAL A 56 -10.06 8.58 -0.68
N HIS A 57 -8.73 8.55 -0.61
CA HIS A 57 -7.84 9.52 -1.26
C HIS A 57 -6.81 8.79 -2.16
N PRO A 58 -6.57 9.23 -3.42
CA PRO A 58 -5.67 8.52 -4.34
C PRO A 58 -4.25 8.27 -3.82
N LEU A 59 -3.68 9.22 -3.08
CA LEU A 59 -2.35 9.03 -2.50
C LEU A 59 -2.25 7.87 -1.50
N ASN A 60 -3.36 7.43 -0.89
CA ASN A 60 -3.33 6.26 -0.03
C ASN A 60 -2.93 4.97 -0.79
N LEU A 61 -2.92 4.96 -2.13
CA LEU A 61 -2.31 3.87 -2.91
C LEU A 61 -0.81 3.68 -2.61
N PHE A 62 -0.11 4.74 -2.20
CA PHE A 62 1.29 4.64 -1.76
C PHE A 62 1.46 3.93 -0.41
N ARG A 63 0.38 3.72 0.36
CA ARG A 63 0.38 3.04 1.66
C ARG A 63 0.09 1.53 1.56
N ILE A 64 0.12 0.94 0.37
CA ILE A 64 -0.08 -0.51 0.16
C ILE A 64 1.23 -1.27 0.51
N HIS A 65 1.66 -1.16 1.76
CA HIS A 65 2.82 -1.83 2.33
C HIS A 65 2.71 -1.92 3.86
N TRP A 66 3.47 -2.82 4.49
CA TRP A 66 3.40 -3.10 5.93
C TRP A 66 4.11 -2.08 6.84
N ARG A 67 4.56 -0.95 6.28
CA ARG A 67 5.46 0.01 6.96
C ARG A 67 4.82 1.38 7.22
N ASN A 68 3.49 1.45 7.27
CA ASN A 68 2.78 2.68 7.61
C ASN A 68 2.91 2.95 9.11
N ASP A 69 3.50 4.07 9.50
CA ASP A 69 3.59 4.47 10.90
C ASP A 69 2.28 5.14 11.34
N PRO A 70 1.52 4.55 12.27
CA PRO A 70 0.25 5.11 12.72
C PRO A 70 0.37 6.38 13.58
N GLN A 71 1.55 6.68 14.12
CA GLN A 71 1.79 7.87 14.93
C GLN A 71 2.14 9.06 14.04
N THR A 72 3.01 8.86 13.05
CA THR A 72 3.53 9.95 12.21
C THR A 72 2.85 10.06 10.85
N GLY A 73 2.20 8.99 10.37
CA GLY A 73 1.63 8.93 9.03
C GLY A 73 2.67 8.75 7.91
N ASP A 74 3.96 8.62 8.25
CA ASP A 74 5.10 8.40 7.34
C ASP A 74 5.44 6.90 7.22
N VAL A 75 6.55 6.61 6.55
CA VAL A 75 7.16 5.28 6.50
C VAL A 75 7.94 5.02 7.79
N GLY A 76 7.57 3.96 8.50
CA GLY A 76 8.26 3.49 9.71
C GLY A 76 8.78 2.05 9.58
N ASP A 77 8.78 1.35 10.70
CA ASP A 77 9.10 -0.07 10.79
C ASP A 77 7.93 -0.95 10.32
N TYR A 78 8.19 -2.26 10.22
CA TYR A 78 7.15 -3.23 9.90
C TYR A 78 6.12 -3.33 11.02
N ASN A 79 4.85 -3.26 10.64
CA ASN A 79 3.74 -3.51 11.54
C ASN A 79 3.50 -5.03 11.64
N TYR A 80 3.91 -5.61 12.76
CA TYR A 80 3.69 -7.03 13.04
C TYR A 80 3.45 -7.25 14.53
N LEU A 81 2.90 -8.42 14.84
CA LEU A 81 2.85 -8.98 16.19
C LEU A 81 3.50 -10.35 16.17
N GLU A 82 4.13 -10.71 17.28
CA GLU A 82 4.66 -12.05 17.49
C GLU A 82 3.70 -12.83 18.39
N ILE A 83 3.29 -14.01 17.95
CA ILE A 83 2.43 -14.90 18.74
C ILE A 83 3.36 -15.79 19.58
N PRO A 84 3.34 -15.65 20.91
CA PRO A 84 4.27 -16.36 21.76
C PRO A 84 3.90 -17.84 21.87
N PRO A 85 4.86 -18.75 22.15
CA PRO A 85 4.59 -20.18 22.34
C PRO A 85 3.53 -20.50 23.41
N GLN A 86 3.40 -19.66 24.44
CA GLN A 86 2.39 -19.77 25.49
C GLN A 86 0.96 -19.62 24.96
N VAL A 87 0.79 -18.94 23.82
CA VAL A 87 -0.48 -18.78 23.12
C VAL A 87 -0.61 -19.78 21.98
N SER A 88 0.46 -20.03 21.21
CA SER A 88 0.40 -20.88 20.02
C SER A 88 0.50 -22.38 20.30
N GLY A 89 1.06 -22.78 21.45
CA GLY A 89 1.31 -24.18 21.81
C GLY A 89 2.43 -24.86 21.02
N VAL A 90 3.20 -24.13 20.21
CA VAL A 90 4.27 -24.69 19.35
C VAL A 90 5.59 -23.94 19.51
N PRO A 91 6.75 -24.60 19.32
CA PRO A 91 8.06 -23.95 19.39
C PRO A 91 8.38 -23.08 18.16
N ALA A 92 7.59 -23.19 17.08
CA ALA A 92 7.79 -22.40 15.87
C ALA A 92 7.49 -20.91 16.14
N ARG A 93 8.37 -20.02 15.64
CA ARG A 93 8.16 -18.57 15.71
C ARG A 93 7.07 -18.15 14.73
N ILE A 94 5.99 -17.55 15.25
CA ILE A 94 4.83 -17.14 14.45
C ILE A 94 4.71 -15.61 14.46
N ILE A 95 4.74 -15.01 13.27
CA ILE A 95 4.61 -13.56 13.08
C ILE A 95 3.31 -13.27 12.31
N GLY A 96 2.46 -12.42 12.87
CA GLY A 96 1.26 -11.90 12.22
C GLY A 96 1.53 -10.49 11.69
N LEU A 97 1.39 -10.29 10.38
CA LEU A 97 1.48 -8.96 9.77
C LEU A 97 0.20 -8.16 10.05
N VAL A 98 0.35 -6.91 10.50
CA VAL A 98 -0.78 -6.10 11.02
C VAL A 98 -1.38 -5.24 9.91
N GLY A 99 -2.56 -5.65 9.43
CA GLY A 99 -3.21 -5.06 8.25
C GLY A 99 -4.03 -3.81 8.53
N LYS A 100 -4.27 -3.49 9.80
CA LYS A 100 -5.14 -2.37 10.22
C LYS A 100 -4.64 -0.98 9.78
N HIS A 101 -3.37 -0.88 9.36
CA HIS A 101 -2.73 0.34 8.90
C HIS A 101 -2.62 0.42 7.37
N PHE A 102 -3.21 -0.54 6.66
CA PHE A 102 -3.42 -0.41 5.23
C PHE A 102 -4.59 0.54 4.96
N PRO A 103 -4.63 1.14 3.76
CA PRO A 103 -5.68 2.09 3.43
C PRO A 103 -7.06 1.45 3.28
N THR A 104 -8.10 2.26 3.43
CA THR A 104 -9.51 1.90 3.18
C THR A 104 -10.00 0.68 3.97
N GLY A 105 -9.48 0.46 5.18
CA GLY A 105 -9.89 -0.66 6.04
C GLY A 105 -9.52 -2.05 5.53
N ALA A 106 -8.66 -2.15 4.50
CA ALA A 106 -8.10 -3.38 3.91
C ALA A 106 -8.94 -4.65 4.10
N HIS A 107 -10.16 -4.62 3.56
CA HIS A 107 -10.97 -5.82 3.41
C HIS A 107 -10.47 -6.59 2.18
N LYS A 108 -10.38 -7.93 2.27
CA LYS A 108 -9.96 -8.82 1.16
C LYS A 108 -10.78 -8.61 -0.14
N VAL A 109 -11.92 -7.93 -0.07
CA VAL A 109 -12.85 -7.61 -1.17
C VAL A 109 -13.15 -6.10 -1.33
N GLY A 110 -12.37 -5.21 -0.70
CA GLY A 110 -12.60 -3.76 -0.71
C GLY A 110 -13.61 -3.30 0.36
N ALA A 111 -13.57 -2.02 0.73
CA ALA A 111 -14.56 -1.42 1.62
C ALA A 111 -15.92 -1.39 0.90
N THR A 112 -16.94 -2.03 1.48
CA THR A 112 -18.36 -1.89 1.11
C THR A 112 -18.99 -0.69 1.78
#